data_AF-A0A925Q167-F1
#
_entry.id   AF-A0A925Q167-F1
#
_cell.length_a   1.000
_cell.length_b   1.000
_cell.length_c   1.000
_cell.angle_alpha   90.00
_cell.angle_beta   90.00
_cell.angle_gamma   90.00
#
_symmetry.space_group_name_H-M   'P 1'
#
loop_
_entity.id
_entity.type
_entity.pdbx_description
1 polymer ?
#
loop_
_entity_poly.entity_id
_entity_poly.type
_entity_poly.pdbx_seq_one_letter_code
_entity_poly.pdbx_strand_id
1 'polypeptide(L)'
;MFKSLTRLGAAFIAALALSLPTAASTFSIDYTDLWGGGPAGQANPTENGWGLNLVQQGDVIFATMFVYGPDNSARWFSASALNPTGSTTTWSGSLAETRGPYFAAAWNNAQVVPTVVGTMSITFDTANAGRLQYTVNGLQINKNISRFSLRAANLGGRYLGGAVATCTNQSQVLIFDTLRVTQNGNALAMQIDFFNGQGVASTCTYNGTLNTTGRTGSITGTYSCTFGTAPGNAGNFTLTNLESSINGFNATLQASDQFCTSMTGRFGGVKDVIQ
;
A
#
# COMPACT_ATOMS: atom_id res chain seq x y z
N MET A 1 6.09 -60.78 7.67
CA MET A 1 6.99 -59.62 7.85
C MET A 1 6.85 -58.57 6.73
N PHE A 2 5.66 -58.36 6.12
CA PHE A 2 5.50 -57.46 4.96
C PHE A 2 4.12 -56.76 4.88
N LYS A 3 3.54 -56.34 6.02
CA LYS A 3 2.28 -55.55 6.03
C LYS A 3 2.27 -54.32 6.96
N SER A 4 3.38 -54.02 7.65
CA SER A 4 3.44 -52.90 8.60
C SER A 4 4.18 -51.65 8.08
N LEU A 5 4.89 -51.73 6.95
CA LEU A 5 5.72 -50.60 6.47
C LEU A 5 5.00 -49.61 5.54
N THR A 6 3.81 -49.92 5.02
CA THR A 6 3.09 -49.03 4.09
C THR A 6 2.20 -48.00 4.78
N ARG A 7 1.96 -48.09 6.10
CA ARG A 7 1.13 -47.12 6.85
C ARG A 7 1.90 -46.00 7.54
N LEU A 8 3.23 -46.13 7.66
CA LEU A 8 4.08 -45.08 8.24
C LEU A 8 4.62 -44.09 7.20
N GLY A 9 4.70 -44.47 5.92
CA GLY A 9 5.14 -43.58 4.84
C GLY A 9 4.11 -42.53 4.41
N ALA A 10 2.81 -42.82 4.54
CA ALA A 10 1.75 -41.88 4.16
C ALA A 10 1.50 -40.78 5.21
N ALA A 11 1.80 -41.04 6.49
CA ALA A 11 1.63 -40.07 7.56
C ALA A 11 2.77 -39.02 7.61
N PHE A 12 3.96 -39.35 7.10
CA PHE A 12 5.10 -38.43 7.09
C PHE A 12 5.10 -37.48 5.89
N ILE A 13 4.44 -37.83 4.78
CA ILE A 13 4.32 -36.95 3.60
C ILE A 13 3.14 -35.97 3.75
N ALA A 14 2.11 -36.30 4.52
CA ALA A 14 0.99 -35.39 4.80
C ALA A 14 1.33 -34.30 5.83
N ALA A 15 2.36 -34.49 6.66
CA ALA A 15 2.76 -33.53 7.71
C ALA A 15 3.77 -32.48 7.24
N LEU A 16 4.42 -32.65 6.08
CA LEU A 16 5.35 -31.64 5.51
C LEU A 16 4.68 -30.63 4.58
N ALA A 17 3.38 -30.75 4.31
CA ALA A 17 2.61 -29.80 3.50
C ALA A 17 1.95 -28.68 4.32
N LEU A 18 2.10 -28.68 5.65
CA LEU A 18 1.48 -27.73 6.58
C LEU A 18 2.54 -26.87 7.29
N SER A 19 3.32 -26.12 6.51
CA SER A 19 3.91 -24.82 6.91
C SER A 19 5.04 -24.46 5.95
N LEU A 20 4.73 -24.23 4.67
CA LEU A 20 5.49 -23.20 3.99
C LEU A 20 4.92 -21.90 4.54
N PRO A 21 5.67 -21.07 5.31
CA PRO A 21 5.31 -19.67 5.33
C PRO A 21 5.35 -19.27 3.86
N THR A 22 4.19 -18.94 3.29
CA THR A 22 4.14 -18.15 2.05
C THR A 22 5.17 -17.06 2.29
N ALA A 23 6.24 -17.04 1.50
CA ALA A 23 7.29 -16.05 1.65
C ALA A 23 6.64 -14.70 1.35
N ALA A 24 6.04 -14.12 2.39
CA ALA A 24 5.51 -12.78 2.39
C ALA A 24 6.73 -11.90 2.18
N SER A 25 6.68 -11.02 1.17
CA SER A 25 7.64 -9.93 1.08
C SER A 25 7.77 -9.30 2.47
N THR A 26 8.98 -9.26 3.01
CA THR A 26 9.27 -8.86 4.40
C THR A 26 9.00 -7.37 4.69
N PHE A 27 8.36 -6.66 3.77
CA PHE A 27 7.99 -5.26 3.91
C PHE A 27 6.47 -5.11 3.79
N SER A 28 5.87 -4.62 4.88
CA SER A 28 4.41 -4.53 5.04
C SER A 28 3.81 -3.26 4.39
N ILE A 29 4.64 -2.26 4.06
CA ILE A 29 4.22 -0.97 3.49
C ILE A 29 5.17 -0.61 2.36
N ASP A 30 4.60 -0.32 1.19
CA ASP A 30 5.33 0.25 0.06
C ASP A 30 5.31 1.78 0.17
N TYR A 31 6.49 2.39 0.35
CA TYR A 31 6.67 3.84 0.46
C TYR A 31 6.89 4.54 -0.89
N THR A 32 6.79 3.82 -2.01
CA THR A 32 6.86 4.37 -3.35
C THR A 32 5.76 5.43 -3.49
N ASP A 33 6.14 6.71 -3.52
CA ASP A 33 5.23 7.84 -3.70
C ASP A 33 5.96 9.15 -4.00
N LEU A 34 5.18 10.17 -4.33
CA LEU A 34 5.59 11.56 -4.16
C LEU A 34 5.38 11.96 -2.71
N TRP A 35 6.33 12.72 -2.17
CA TRP A 35 6.35 13.22 -0.81
C TRP A 35 6.71 14.71 -0.82
N GLY A 36 6.18 15.45 0.15
CA GLY A 36 6.47 16.87 0.31
C GLY A 36 6.44 17.31 1.76
N GLY A 37 6.88 18.54 2.00
CA GLY A 37 6.99 19.11 3.33
C GLY A 37 5.71 19.72 3.89
N GLY A 38 5.70 19.86 5.21
CA GLY A 38 4.67 20.61 5.93
C GLY A 38 4.77 20.39 7.44
N PRO A 39 3.93 21.04 8.24
CA PRO A 39 3.68 20.64 9.62
C PRO A 39 3.34 19.14 9.74
N ALA A 40 3.74 18.52 10.84
CA ALA A 40 3.40 17.11 11.10
C ALA A 40 1.89 16.90 11.19
N GLY A 41 1.42 15.71 10.80
CA GLY A 41 0.00 15.31 10.90
C GLY A 41 -0.90 15.79 9.75
N GLN A 42 -0.35 16.47 8.73
CA GLN A 42 -1.12 16.86 7.55
C GLN A 42 -1.30 15.71 6.55
N ALA A 43 -2.51 15.61 5.99
CA ALA A 43 -2.85 14.59 4.99
C ALA A 43 -2.19 14.83 3.63
N ASN A 44 -1.87 16.09 3.29
CA ASN A 44 -1.10 16.46 2.10
C ASN A 44 -0.05 17.53 2.48
N PRO A 45 1.07 17.61 1.76
CA PRO A 45 2.07 18.64 1.95
C PRO A 45 1.52 20.06 1.75
N THR A 46 2.01 21.01 2.55
CA THR A 46 1.73 22.45 2.37
C THR A 46 2.93 23.25 1.92
N GLU A 47 4.15 22.71 2.03
CA GLU A 47 5.35 23.32 1.47
C GLU A 47 5.43 23.01 -0.03
N ASN A 48 4.82 23.87 -0.85
CA ASN A 48 4.82 23.72 -2.30
C ASN A 48 6.16 24.17 -2.92
N GLY A 49 6.58 23.49 -3.99
CA GLY A 49 7.71 23.91 -4.82
C GLY A 49 9.03 23.17 -4.56
N TRP A 50 9.10 22.30 -3.55
CA TRP A 50 10.16 21.29 -3.41
C TRP A 50 9.51 19.92 -3.20
N GLY A 51 10.26 18.83 -3.34
CA GLY A 51 9.69 17.51 -3.10
C GLY A 51 10.69 16.38 -3.12
N LEU A 52 10.19 15.21 -2.74
CA LEU A 52 10.90 13.95 -2.64
C LEU A 52 10.09 12.88 -3.39
N ASN A 53 10.70 12.16 -4.31
CA ASN A 53 10.11 11.01 -4.97
C ASN A 53 10.84 9.76 -4.51
N LEU A 54 10.08 8.78 -4.02
CA LEU A 54 10.58 7.51 -3.55
C LEU A 54 10.12 6.39 -4.48
N VAL A 55 11.05 5.47 -4.76
CA VAL A 55 10.76 4.20 -5.41
C VAL A 55 11.36 3.07 -4.58
N GLN A 56 10.50 2.20 -4.06
CA GLN A 56 10.90 1.06 -3.23
C GLN A 56 10.90 -0.24 -4.05
N GLN A 57 11.94 -1.04 -3.87
CA GLN A 57 12.05 -2.40 -4.38
C GLN A 57 12.56 -3.30 -3.26
N GLY A 58 11.66 -4.07 -2.65
CA GLY A 58 12.01 -4.91 -1.51
C GLY A 58 12.57 -4.08 -0.35
N ASP A 59 13.84 -4.34 -0.02
CA ASP A 59 14.62 -3.71 1.05
C ASP A 59 15.50 -2.54 0.57
N VAL A 60 15.23 -1.96 -0.61
CA VAL A 60 15.94 -0.78 -1.10
C VAL A 60 14.97 0.30 -1.54
N ILE A 61 15.23 1.55 -1.16
CA ILE A 61 14.54 2.73 -1.67
C ILE A 61 15.50 3.59 -2.50
N PHE A 62 15.12 3.87 -3.73
CA PHE A 62 15.67 4.96 -4.53
C PHE A 62 14.93 6.26 -4.23
N ALA A 63 15.66 7.34 -3.94
CA ALA A 63 15.08 8.64 -3.68
C ALA A 63 15.62 9.70 -4.63
N THR A 64 14.76 10.58 -5.13
CA THR A 64 15.15 11.82 -5.81
C THR A 64 14.51 13.02 -5.11
N MET A 65 15.29 14.06 -4.89
CA MET A 65 14.88 15.25 -4.17
C MET A 65 15.26 16.50 -4.95
N PHE A 66 14.31 17.42 -5.11
CA PHE A 66 14.57 18.74 -5.68
C PHE A 66 14.34 19.81 -4.62
N VAL A 67 15.36 20.65 -4.40
CA VAL A 67 15.40 21.70 -3.38
C VAL A 67 16.18 22.90 -3.91
N TYR A 68 16.38 23.93 -3.07
CA TYR A 68 17.03 25.18 -3.44
C TYR A 68 18.29 25.41 -2.62
N GLY A 69 19.36 25.87 -3.28
CA GLY A 69 20.62 26.26 -2.62
C GLY A 69 20.54 27.64 -1.96
N PRO A 70 21.58 28.04 -1.22
CA PRO A 70 21.67 29.39 -0.62
C PRO A 70 21.69 30.52 -1.66
N ASP A 71 21.96 30.19 -2.93
CA ASP A 71 21.90 31.09 -4.09
C ASP A 71 20.51 31.10 -4.77
N ASN A 72 19.49 30.52 -4.13
CA ASN A 72 18.13 30.35 -4.63
C ASN A 72 18.00 29.51 -5.91
N SER A 73 19.07 28.84 -6.34
CA SER A 73 19.01 28.03 -7.55
C SER A 73 18.62 26.59 -7.24
N ALA A 74 17.92 25.95 -8.20
CA ALA A 74 17.46 24.58 -8.04
C ALA A 74 18.63 23.60 -7.91
N ARG A 75 18.45 22.58 -7.08
CA ARG A 75 19.38 21.48 -6.85
C ARG A 75 18.61 20.17 -6.92
N TRP A 76 19.22 19.19 -7.58
CA TRP A 76 18.71 17.83 -7.67
C TRP A 76 19.68 16.91 -6.95
N PHE A 77 19.15 16.15 -5.99
CA PHE A 77 19.89 15.15 -5.26
C PHE A 77 19.23 13.79 -5.44
N SER A 78 20.05 12.74 -5.34
CA SER A 78 19.56 11.37 -5.36
C SER A 78 20.23 10.56 -4.26
N ALA A 79 19.47 9.65 -3.65
CA ALA A 79 20.01 8.57 -2.85
C ALA A 79 19.69 7.27 -3.60
N SER A 80 20.72 6.65 -4.16
CA SER A 80 20.54 5.51 -5.06
C SER A 80 20.14 4.22 -4.33
N ALA A 81 20.47 4.12 -3.04
CA ALA A 81 20.11 3.01 -2.18
C ALA A 81 20.00 3.49 -0.73
N LEU A 82 18.78 3.78 -0.29
CA LEU A 82 18.45 3.84 1.12
C LEU A 82 18.14 2.42 1.59
N ASN A 83 18.80 1.97 2.65
CA ASN A 83 18.62 0.64 3.23
C ASN A 83 18.01 0.76 4.63
N PRO A 84 17.26 -0.25 5.11
CA PRO A 84 16.73 -0.27 6.46
C PRO A 84 17.83 -0.15 7.51
N THR A 85 17.63 0.70 8.52
CA THR A 85 18.57 0.88 9.62
C THR A 85 17.88 0.68 10.96
N GLY A 86 18.08 -0.50 11.58
CA GLY A 86 17.57 -0.82 12.92
C GLY A 86 16.05 -1.03 13.01
N SER A 87 15.27 -0.66 11.99
CA SER A 87 13.84 -0.96 11.86
C SER A 87 13.43 -1.05 10.39
N THR A 88 12.20 -1.54 10.12
CA THR A 88 11.59 -1.56 8.78
C THR A 88 11.02 -0.22 8.33
N THR A 89 11.07 0.80 9.19
CA THR A 89 10.50 2.14 8.95
C THR A 89 11.55 3.24 8.86
N THR A 90 12.82 2.94 9.15
CA THR A 90 13.93 3.89 9.03
C THR A 90 14.88 3.46 7.93
N TRP A 91 15.15 4.36 7.00
CA TRP A 91 15.89 4.09 5.76
C TRP A 91 16.99 5.12 5.58
N SER A 92 18.24 4.69 5.40
CA SER A 92 19.37 5.63 5.28
C SER A 92 20.36 5.24 4.20
N GLY A 93 21.05 6.23 3.65
CA GLY A 93 22.09 6.05 2.64
C GLY A 93 22.79 7.36 2.26
N SER A 94 23.73 7.27 1.33
CA SER A 94 24.46 8.43 0.80
C SER A 94 23.57 9.28 -0.09
N LEU A 95 23.70 10.61 0.02
CA LEU A 95 23.06 11.59 -0.84
C LEU A 95 24.09 12.12 -1.85
N ALA A 96 23.78 12.04 -3.13
CA ALA A 96 24.64 12.48 -4.21
C ALA A 96 24.02 13.59 -5.06
N GLU A 97 24.84 14.54 -5.48
CA GLU A 97 24.56 15.46 -6.57
C GLU A 97 25.19 14.89 -7.85
N THR A 98 24.41 14.76 -8.92
CA THR A 98 24.91 14.21 -10.19
C THR A 98 24.91 15.29 -11.27
N ARG A 99 26.04 15.41 -11.98
CA ARG A 99 26.16 16.24 -13.18
C ARG A 99 26.27 15.35 -14.41
N GLY A 100 25.84 15.86 -15.56
CA GLY A 100 25.80 15.10 -16.81
C GLY A 100 25.95 16.00 -18.05
N PRO A 101 25.91 15.40 -19.25
CA PRO A 101 25.95 16.14 -20.50
C PRO A 101 24.78 17.14 -20.61
N TYR A 102 25.00 18.22 -21.36
CA TYR A 102 23.95 19.18 -21.70
C TYR A 102 22.78 18.49 -22.40
N PHE A 103 21.53 18.86 -22.07
CA PHE A 103 20.34 18.14 -22.54
C PHE A 103 20.13 18.13 -24.07
N ALA A 104 20.78 19.04 -24.82
CA ALA A 104 20.76 19.04 -26.28
C ALA A 104 22.06 18.54 -26.93
N ALA A 105 23.04 18.09 -26.13
CA ALA A 105 24.24 17.43 -26.63
C ALA A 105 24.02 15.92 -26.77
N ALA A 106 24.86 15.25 -27.57
CA ALA A 106 24.91 13.80 -27.61
C ALA A 106 25.28 13.25 -26.22
N TRP A 107 24.64 12.14 -25.83
CA TRP A 107 24.90 11.51 -24.53
C TRP A 107 26.33 11.00 -24.43
N ASN A 108 27.03 11.36 -23.35
CA ASN A 108 28.36 10.87 -23.03
C ASN A 108 28.42 10.41 -21.58
N ASN A 109 28.56 9.10 -21.36
CA ASN A 109 28.59 8.50 -20.02
C ASN A 109 29.78 9.00 -19.18
N ALA A 110 30.91 9.36 -19.80
CA ALA A 110 32.09 9.87 -19.09
C ALA A 110 31.86 11.25 -18.45
N GLN A 111 30.81 11.97 -18.85
CA GLN A 111 30.42 13.25 -18.25
C GLN A 111 29.43 13.09 -17.09
N VAL A 112 28.94 11.86 -16.83
CA VAL A 112 28.04 11.58 -15.72
C VAL A 112 28.87 11.35 -14.46
N VAL A 113 28.87 12.34 -13.58
CA VAL A 113 29.68 12.32 -12.35
C VAL A 113 28.75 12.46 -11.14
N PRO A 114 28.45 11.36 -10.43
CA PRO A 114 27.79 11.40 -9.14
C PRO A 114 28.80 11.73 -8.04
N THR A 115 28.57 12.82 -7.32
CA THR A 115 29.39 13.25 -6.18
C THR A 115 28.58 13.09 -4.91
N VAL A 116 29.08 12.32 -3.94
CA VAL A 116 28.47 12.22 -2.61
C VAL A 116 28.65 13.55 -1.88
N VAL A 117 27.54 14.19 -1.53
CA VAL A 117 27.50 15.51 -0.87
C VAL A 117 26.97 15.43 0.57
N GLY A 118 26.52 14.25 0.99
CA GLY A 118 26.10 13.99 2.35
C GLY A 118 25.33 12.68 2.48
N THR A 119 24.33 12.68 3.35
CA THR A 119 23.50 11.51 3.68
C THR A 119 22.03 11.88 3.70
N MET A 120 21.18 10.89 3.48
CA MET A 120 19.73 10.99 3.65
C MET A 120 19.27 9.88 4.58
N SER A 121 18.38 10.22 5.50
CA SER A 121 17.69 9.32 6.40
C SER A 121 16.20 9.67 6.41
N ILE A 122 15.34 8.67 6.31
CA ILE A 122 13.88 8.84 6.35
C ILE A 122 13.35 7.89 7.42
N THR A 123 12.60 8.43 8.37
CA THR A 123 11.87 7.65 9.37
C THR A 123 10.37 7.81 9.13
N PHE A 124 9.67 6.73 8.83
CA PHE A 124 8.23 6.73 8.65
C PHE A 124 7.50 6.48 9.97
N ASP A 125 6.65 7.41 10.37
CA ASP A 125 5.79 7.29 11.56
C ASP A 125 4.52 6.49 11.24
N THR A 126 4.04 6.60 9.99
CA THR A 126 2.87 5.89 9.46
C THR A 126 3.09 5.52 7.99
N ALA A 127 2.10 4.90 7.35
CA ALA A 127 2.13 4.67 5.90
C ALA A 127 2.15 5.96 5.06
N ASN A 128 1.72 7.09 5.64
CA ASN A 128 1.42 8.34 4.93
C ASN A 128 2.23 9.55 5.40
N ALA A 129 3.00 9.41 6.48
CA ALA A 129 3.74 10.49 7.10
C ALA A 129 5.06 10.00 7.72
N GLY A 130 6.04 10.89 7.78
CA GLY A 130 7.33 10.61 8.40
C GLY A 130 8.19 11.85 8.53
N ARG A 131 9.48 11.62 8.77
CA ARG A 131 10.52 12.64 8.89
C ARG A 131 11.65 12.35 7.92
N LEU A 132 11.97 13.33 7.10
CA LEU A 132 13.17 13.37 6.28
C LEU A 132 14.26 14.14 7.03
N GLN A 133 15.41 13.52 7.19
CA GLN A 133 16.65 14.15 7.62
C GLN A 133 17.70 13.98 6.52
N TYR A 134 18.38 15.05 6.14
CA TYR A 134 19.50 14.93 5.22
C TYR A 134 20.61 15.90 5.57
N THR A 135 21.82 15.55 5.14
CA THR A 135 22.97 16.44 5.15
C THR A 135 23.39 16.76 3.73
N VAL A 136 23.79 18.01 3.50
CA VAL A 136 24.37 18.45 2.23
C VAL A 136 25.46 19.46 2.53
N ASN A 137 26.70 19.16 2.10
CA ASN A 137 27.87 20.03 2.31
C ASN A 137 28.05 20.47 3.78
N GLY A 138 27.80 19.56 4.73
CA GLY A 138 27.95 19.79 6.17
C GLY A 138 26.74 20.44 6.88
N LEU A 139 25.72 20.88 6.14
CA LEU A 139 24.48 21.40 6.71
C LEU A 139 23.49 20.27 6.95
N GLN A 140 22.85 20.24 8.12
CA GLN A 140 21.81 19.27 8.46
C GLN A 140 20.42 19.91 8.36
N ILE A 141 19.52 19.24 7.65
CA ILE A 141 18.14 19.67 7.43
C ILE A 141 17.20 18.59 7.96
N ASN A 142 16.12 19.01 8.62
CA ASN A 142 15.04 18.15 9.07
C ASN A 142 13.71 18.67 8.53
N LYS A 143 12.89 17.77 7.97
CA LYS A 143 11.57 18.07 7.43
C LYS A 143 10.59 16.99 7.87
N ASN A 144 9.40 17.38 8.31
CA ASN A 144 8.29 16.45 8.32
C ASN A 144 7.78 16.31 6.90
N ILE A 145 7.42 15.09 6.51
CA ILE A 145 6.95 14.78 5.17
C ILE A 145 5.62 14.01 5.23
N SER A 146 4.78 14.25 4.24
CA SER A 146 3.59 13.45 3.97
C SER A 146 3.47 13.13 2.49
N ARG A 147 2.73 12.07 2.16
CA ARG A 147 2.47 11.69 0.76
C ARG A 147 1.74 12.82 0.03
N PHE A 148 2.17 13.12 -1.18
CA PHE A 148 1.59 14.14 -2.04
C PHE A 148 0.57 13.53 -3.00
N SER A 149 -0.71 13.87 -2.84
CA SER A 149 -1.79 13.36 -3.69
C SER A 149 -2.02 14.24 -4.91
N LEU A 150 -1.85 13.70 -6.12
CA LEU A 150 -2.16 14.41 -7.36
C LEU A 150 -3.64 14.36 -7.74
N ARG A 151 -4.29 13.22 -7.46
CA ARG A 151 -5.71 12.99 -7.74
C ARG A 151 -6.24 11.85 -6.88
N ALA A 152 -7.55 11.85 -6.63
CA ALA A 152 -8.22 10.69 -6.04
C ALA A 152 -8.29 9.52 -7.03
N ALA A 153 -8.26 8.30 -6.50
CA ALA A 153 -8.56 7.10 -7.28
C ALA A 153 -10.03 7.08 -7.69
N ASN A 154 -10.30 6.57 -8.90
CA ASN A 154 -11.64 6.22 -9.34
C ASN A 154 -11.78 4.69 -9.35
N LEU A 155 -12.55 4.17 -8.41
CA LEU A 155 -12.84 2.75 -8.26
C LEU A 155 -14.15 2.33 -8.93
N GLY A 156 -14.91 3.27 -9.49
CA GLY A 156 -16.19 2.99 -10.12
C GLY A 156 -16.08 1.94 -11.21
N GLY A 157 -16.93 0.92 -11.19
CA GLY A 157 -16.90 -0.16 -12.17
C GLY A 157 -17.47 -1.48 -11.66
N ARG A 158 -17.30 -2.51 -12.48
CA ARG A 158 -17.64 -3.90 -12.16
C ARG A 158 -16.38 -4.75 -12.08
N TYR A 159 -16.37 -5.67 -11.14
CA TYR A 159 -15.24 -6.50 -10.79
C TYR A 159 -15.70 -7.92 -10.46
N LEU A 160 -14.82 -8.88 -10.66
CA LEU A 160 -14.88 -10.16 -9.95
C LEU A 160 -14.00 -10.03 -8.70
N GLY A 161 -14.62 -10.12 -7.53
CA GLY A 161 -13.98 -9.70 -6.30
C GLY A 161 -14.85 -9.81 -5.05
N GLY A 162 -14.30 -9.33 -3.95
CA GLY A 162 -14.98 -9.25 -2.67
C GLY A 162 -14.00 -9.18 -1.51
N ALA A 163 -14.28 -9.91 -0.44
CA ALA A 163 -13.50 -9.91 0.79
C ALA A 163 -13.15 -11.32 1.27
N VAL A 164 -11.92 -11.45 1.76
CA VAL A 164 -11.47 -12.60 2.55
C VAL A 164 -10.95 -12.09 3.88
N ALA A 165 -11.38 -12.66 5.00
CA ALA A 165 -10.92 -12.23 6.31
C ALA A 165 -10.93 -13.37 7.33
N THR A 166 -10.18 -13.19 8.41
CA THR A 166 -10.22 -14.04 9.59
C THR A 166 -10.63 -13.20 10.80
N CYS A 167 -11.55 -13.73 11.59
CA CYS A 167 -11.98 -13.15 12.85
C CYS A 167 -11.04 -13.53 13.99
N THR A 168 -11.01 -12.73 15.07
CA THR A 168 -10.33 -13.08 16.34
C THR A 168 -10.78 -14.42 16.94
N ASN A 169 -12.02 -14.85 16.70
CA ASN A 169 -12.53 -16.17 17.09
C ASN A 169 -12.17 -17.29 16.10
N GLN A 170 -11.28 -17.02 15.13
CA GLN A 170 -10.81 -17.92 14.07
C GLN A 170 -11.85 -18.29 13.00
N SER A 171 -13.06 -17.70 13.03
CA SER A 171 -14.01 -17.85 11.94
C SER A 171 -13.48 -17.18 10.66
N GLN A 172 -13.75 -17.80 9.52
CA GLN A 172 -13.33 -17.31 8.21
C GLN A 172 -14.48 -16.62 7.49
N VAL A 173 -14.16 -15.53 6.80
CA VAL A 173 -15.07 -14.83 5.90
C VAL A 173 -14.55 -15.01 4.49
N LEU A 174 -15.42 -15.51 3.61
CA LEU A 174 -15.20 -15.55 2.17
C LEU A 174 -16.50 -15.06 1.50
N ILE A 175 -16.45 -13.84 0.98
CA ILE A 175 -17.51 -13.26 0.15
C ILE A 175 -16.86 -12.87 -1.18
N PHE A 176 -17.22 -13.55 -2.25
CA PHE A 176 -16.58 -13.36 -3.54
C PHE A 176 -17.53 -13.78 -4.63
N ASP A 177 -17.69 -12.92 -5.63
CA ASP A 177 -18.28 -13.17 -6.95
C ASP A 177 -18.36 -11.79 -7.64
N THR A 178 -19.55 -11.25 -7.87
CA THR A 178 -19.72 -10.00 -8.61
C THR A 178 -19.68 -8.82 -7.65
N LEU A 179 -18.65 -7.98 -7.82
CA LEU A 179 -18.44 -6.75 -7.07
C LEU A 179 -18.78 -5.54 -7.96
N ARG A 180 -19.77 -4.75 -7.56
CA ARG A 180 -20.12 -3.48 -8.21
C ARG A 180 -19.74 -2.31 -7.31
N VAL A 181 -18.99 -1.38 -7.87
CA VAL A 181 -18.54 -0.18 -7.17
C VAL A 181 -19.15 1.05 -7.82
N THR A 182 -19.92 1.81 -7.05
CA THR A 182 -20.41 3.14 -7.42
C THR A 182 -19.65 4.17 -6.62
N GLN A 183 -19.13 5.20 -7.28
CA GLN A 183 -18.38 6.29 -6.64
C GLN A 183 -18.96 7.64 -7.06
N ASN A 184 -19.27 8.50 -6.08
CA ASN A 184 -19.68 9.88 -6.27
C ASN A 184 -18.78 10.80 -5.43
N GLY A 185 -17.81 11.44 -6.08
CA GLY A 185 -16.72 12.12 -5.38
C GLY A 185 -15.95 11.15 -4.49
N ASN A 186 -15.95 11.42 -3.18
CA ASN A 186 -15.30 10.57 -2.18
C ASN A 186 -16.25 9.52 -1.59
N ALA A 187 -17.55 9.58 -1.85
CA ALA A 187 -18.50 8.57 -1.35
C ALA A 187 -18.49 7.33 -2.26
N LEU A 188 -18.42 6.15 -1.66
CA LEU A 188 -18.48 4.87 -2.37
C LEU A 188 -19.56 3.95 -1.80
N ALA A 189 -20.17 3.18 -2.70
CA ALA A 189 -20.96 2.00 -2.40
C ALA A 189 -20.36 0.81 -3.15
N MET A 190 -19.92 -0.21 -2.42
CA MET A 190 -19.36 -1.45 -2.96
C MET A 190 -20.30 -2.60 -2.61
N GLN A 191 -21.00 -3.13 -3.61
CA GLN A 191 -21.95 -4.23 -3.46
C GLN A 191 -21.33 -5.53 -3.99
N ILE A 192 -21.30 -6.56 -3.15
CA ILE A 192 -20.87 -7.91 -3.52
C ILE A 192 -22.11 -8.79 -3.52
N ASP A 193 -22.46 -9.34 -4.67
CA ASP A 193 -23.50 -10.38 -4.79
C ASP A 193 -22.83 -11.74 -4.93
N PHE A 194 -23.24 -12.72 -4.13
CA PHE A 194 -22.62 -14.04 -4.03
C PHE A 194 -23.65 -15.10 -3.59
N PHE A 195 -23.25 -16.37 -3.57
CA PHE A 195 -24.00 -17.45 -2.91
C PHE A 195 -23.30 -17.83 -1.60
N ASN A 196 -24.03 -17.86 -0.50
CA ASN A 196 -23.45 -18.26 0.79
C ASN A 196 -23.16 -19.77 0.84
N GLY A 197 -22.59 -20.25 1.95
CA GLY A 197 -22.24 -21.68 2.13
C GLY A 197 -23.43 -22.65 2.07
N GLN A 198 -24.68 -22.15 2.05
CA GLN A 198 -25.90 -22.94 1.89
C GLN A 198 -26.49 -22.84 0.47
N GLY A 199 -25.80 -22.16 -0.47
CA GLY A 199 -26.30 -21.94 -1.83
C GLY A 199 -27.41 -20.90 -1.92
N VAL A 200 -27.56 -20.03 -0.92
CA VAL A 200 -28.56 -18.95 -0.92
C VAL A 200 -27.95 -17.68 -1.48
N ALA A 201 -28.62 -17.08 -2.47
CA ALA A 201 -28.25 -15.78 -3.02
C ALA A 201 -28.18 -14.73 -1.90
N SER A 202 -27.06 -14.02 -1.83
CA SER A 202 -26.70 -13.15 -0.73
C SER A 202 -26.00 -11.91 -1.26
N THR A 203 -26.14 -10.80 -0.54
CA THR A 203 -25.54 -9.53 -0.91
C THR A 203 -24.91 -8.89 0.32
N CYS A 204 -23.72 -8.32 0.18
CA CYS A 204 -23.12 -7.42 1.17
C CYS A 204 -22.81 -6.07 0.52
N THR A 205 -23.26 -4.99 1.15
CA THR A 205 -23.03 -3.60 0.69
C THR A 205 -22.15 -2.87 1.68
N TYR A 206 -21.03 -2.36 1.20
CA TYR A 206 -20.05 -1.56 1.95
C TYR A 206 -20.16 -0.10 1.49
N ASN A 207 -20.62 0.77 2.38
CA ASN A 207 -20.72 2.21 2.14
C ASN A 207 -19.62 2.93 2.92
N GLY A 208 -18.82 3.76 2.25
CA GLY A 208 -17.72 4.44 2.91
C GLY A 208 -17.20 5.66 2.16
N THR A 209 -16.22 6.32 2.76
CA THR A 209 -15.59 7.52 2.24
C THR A 209 -14.12 7.24 1.89
N LEU A 210 -13.74 7.50 0.64
CA LEU A 210 -12.36 7.46 0.18
C LEU A 210 -11.57 8.66 0.70
N ASN A 211 -10.47 8.37 1.36
CA ASN A 211 -9.42 9.31 1.70
C ASN A 211 -8.20 9.01 0.83
N THR A 212 -7.76 10.00 0.04
CA THR A 212 -6.60 9.85 -0.85
C THR A 212 -5.34 10.25 -0.11
N THR A 213 -4.32 9.40 -0.17
CA THR A 213 -3.00 9.63 0.43
C THR A 213 -1.92 9.21 -0.55
N GLY A 214 -1.45 10.17 -1.33
CA GLY A 214 -0.53 9.94 -2.44
C GLY A 214 -1.17 9.15 -3.55
N ARG A 215 -0.50 8.07 -3.99
CA ARG A 215 -1.06 7.11 -4.94
C ARG A 215 -1.97 6.05 -4.30
N THR A 216 -1.93 5.96 -2.98
CA THR A 216 -2.72 5.01 -2.20
C THR A 216 -3.97 5.68 -1.65
N GLY A 217 -4.81 4.93 -0.96
CA GLY A 217 -5.88 5.51 -0.17
C GLY A 217 -6.35 4.63 0.97
N SER A 218 -7.40 5.11 1.64
CA SER A 218 -8.18 4.34 2.58
C SER A 218 -9.67 4.58 2.35
N ILE A 219 -10.49 3.60 2.71
CA ILE A 219 -11.95 3.74 2.71
C ILE A 219 -12.44 3.34 4.09
N THR A 220 -13.13 4.22 4.79
CA THR A 220 -13.74 3.91 6.09
C THR A 220 -15.24 4.07 6.00
N GLY A 221 -16.00 3.16 6.62
CA GLY A 221 -17.44 3.22 6.63
C GLY A 221 -18.10 2.03 7.28
N THR A 222 -19.32 1.73 6.84
CA THR A 222 -20.15 0.63 7.37
C THR A 222 -20.53 -0.35 6.28
N TYR A 223 -20.81 -1.59 6.67
CA TYR A 223 -21.33 -2.60 5.77
C TYR A 223 -22.53 -3.30 6.36
N SER A 224 -23.40 -3.82 5.49
CA SER A 224 -24.52 -4.66 5.84
C SER A 224 -24.72 -5.76 4.81
N CYS A 225 -25.10 -6.94 5.27
CA CYS A 225 -25.35 -8.10 4.45
C CYS A 225 -26.83 -8.52 4.54
N THR A 226 -27.31 -9.18 3.49
CA THR A 226 -28.62 -9.85 3.42
C THR A 226 -28.41 -11.25 2.86
N PHE A 227 -28.98 -12.25 3.51
CA PHE A 227 -28.90 -13.65 3.10
C PHE A 227 -30.28 -14.13 2.65
N GLY A 228 -30.49 -14.23 1.34
CA GLY A 228 -31.83 -14.36 0.75
C GLY A 228 -32.67 -13.13 1.06
N THR A 229 -33.66 -13.27 1.94
CA THR A 229 -34.51 -12.17 2.42
C THR A 229 -34.22 -11.79 3.88
N ALA A 230 -33.36 -12.54 4.57
CA ALA A 230 -33.07 -12.32 5.98
C ALA A 230 -31.93 -11.31 6.16
N PRO A 231 -32.02 -10.39 7.15
CA PRO A 231 -30.90 -9.55 7.54
C PRO A 231 -29.71 -10.42 7.97
N GLY A 232 -28.53 -10.09 7.45
CA GLY A 232 -27.27 -10.73 7.80
C GLY A 232 -26.38 -9.86 8.69
N ASN A 233 -25.08 -10.11 8.63
CA ASN A 233 -24.05 -9.37 9.37
C ASN A 233 -24.04 -7.89 9.00
N ALA A 234 -23.75 -7.02 9.96
CA ALA A 234 -23.54 -5.60 9.72
C ALA A 234 -22.55 -5.01 10.72
N GLY A 235 -21.77 -4.03 10.28
CA GLY A 235 -20.84 -3.33 11.17
C GLY A 235 -19.94 -2.35 10.44
N ASN A 236 -18.73 -2.17 10.97
CA ASN A 236 -17.78 -1.17 10.46
C ASN A 236 -16.69 -1.84 9.64
N PHE A 237 -16.12 -1.09 8.70
CA PHE A 237 -14.93 -1.53 7.97
C PHE A 237 -13.98 -0.36 7.70
N THR A 238 -12.71 -0.70 7.54
CA THR A 238 -11.68 0.17 6.99
C THR A 238 -10.85 -0.61 5.99
N LEU A 239 -10.68 -0.05 4.81
CA LEU A 239 -9.71 -0.47 3.82
C LEU A 239 -8.47 0.43 3.92
N THR A 240 -7.28 -0.15 4.03
CA THR A 240 -6.00 0.57 4.02
C THR A 240 -5.08 -0.02 2.96
N ASN A 241 -4.03 0.72 2.59
CA ASN A 241 -3.14 0.36 1.48
C ASN A 241 -3.95 0.08 0.20
N LEU A 242 -4.98 0.88 -0.04
CA LEU A 242 -5.81 0.76 -1.23
C LEU A 242 -4.98 1.18 -2.44
N GLU A 243 -4.78 0.24 -3.36
CA GLU A 243 -4.12 0.48 -4.63
C GLU A 243 -5.06 0.11 -5.78
N SER A 244 -5.09 0.96 -6.79
CA SER A 244 -5.91 0.76 -7.99
C SER A 244 -5.05 0.81 -9.24
N SER A 245 -5.42 -0.01 -10.21
CA SER A 245 -4.78 -0.10 -11.51
C SER A 245 -5.84 -0.23 -12.60
N ILE A 246 -5.38 -0.29 -13.85
CA ILE A 246 -6.28 -0.59 -14.97
C ILE A 246 -6.95 -1.97 -14.83
N ASN A 247 -6.32 -2.93 -14.15
CA ASN A 247 -6.79 -4.31 -14.05
C ASN A 247 -7.70 -4.58 -12.83
N GLY A 248 -7.78 -3.66 -11.87
CA GLY A 248 -8.47 -3.93 -10.61
C GLY A 248 -7.96 -3.07 -9.47
N PHE A 249 -8.37 -3.42 -8.26
CA PHE A 249 -7.86 -2.80 -7.04
C PHE A 249 -7.73 -3.83 -5.92
N ASN A 250 -6.89 -3.53 -4.93
CA ASN A 250 -6.73 -4.33 -3.73
C ASN A 250 -6.52 -3.42 -2.51
N ALA A 251 -6.85 -3.94 -1.34
CA ALA A 251 -6.64 -3.28 -0.05
C ALA A 251 -6.52 -4.30 1.07
N THR A 252 -5.94 -3.88 2.19
CA THR A 252 -6.03 -4.55 3.48
C THR A 252 -7.37 -4.20 4.12
N LEU A 253 -8.11 -5.20 4.58
CA LEU A 253 -9.39 -5.04 5.26
C LEU A 253 -9.22 -5.17 6.78
N GLN A 254 -9.78 -4.22 7.52
CA GLN A 254 -10.13 -4.36 8.93
C GLN A 254 -11.64 -4.18 9.05
N ALA A 255 -12.34 -5.07 9.75
CA ALA A 255 -13.79 -4.97 9.93
C ALA A 255 -14.24 -5.50 11.29
N SER A 256 -15.48 -5.20 11.65
CA SER A 256 -16.15 -5.77 12.82
C SER A 256 -17.66 -5.85 12.59
N ASP A 257 -18.34 -6.75 13.30
CA ASP A 257 -19.79 -6.90 13.29
C ASP A 257 -20.32 -7.42 14.64
N GLN A 258 -21.58 -7.86 14.66
CA GLN A 258 -22.26 -8.36 15.85
C GLN A 258 -21.66 -9.67 16.41
N PHE A 259 -20.91 -10.42 15.61
CA PHE A 259 -20.38 -11.74 15.94
C PHE A 259 -18.86 -11.76 16.06
N CYS A 260 -18.20 -10.74 15.53
CA CYS A 260 -16.76 -10.60 15.51
C CYS A 260 -16.32 -9.16 15.76
N THR A 261 -15.67 -8.93 16.90
CA THR A 261 -15.19 -7.60 17.29
C THR A 261 -14.01 -7.10 16.46
N SER A 262 -13.27 -8.00 15.80
CA SER A 262 -12.16 -7.65 14.92
C SER A 262 -11.90 -8.74 13.88
N MET A 263 -11.96 -8.34 12.62
CA MET A 263 -11.61 -9.12 11.44
C MET A 263 -10.44 -8.46 10.74
N THR A 264 -9.47 -9.25 10.29
CA THR A 264 -8.37 -8.78 9.43
C THR A 264 -8.33 -9.61 8.16
N GLY A 265 -8.14 -8.94 7.02
CA GLY A 265 -8.32 -9.58 5.73
C GLY A 265 -7.82 -8.76 4.54
N ARG A 266 -8.32 -9.12 3.37
CA ARG A 266 -8.11 -8.45 2.09
C ARG A 266 -9.45 -8.15 1.43
N PHE A 267 -9.51 -7.04 0.72
CA PHE A 267 -10.67 -6.65 -0.08
C PHE A 267 -10.17 -6.20 -1.45
N GLY A 268 -10.85 -6.58 -2.52
CA GLY A 268 -10.47 -6.16 -3.87
C GLY A 268 -11.19 -6.92 -4.96
N GLY A 269 -10.81 -6.63 -6.20
CA GLY A 269 -11.36 -7.32 -7.36
C GLY A 269 -10.60 -7.01 -8.64
N VAL A 270 -10.65 -7.95 -9.58
CA VAL A 270 -10.17 -7.77 -10.96
C VAL A 270 -11.32 -7.19 -11.77
N LYS A 271 -11.04 -6.23 -12.65
CA LYS A 271 -12.08 -5.65 -13.51
C LYS A 271 -12.75 -6.73 -14.34
N ASP A 272 -14.07 -6.73 -14.32
CA ASP A 272 -14.87 -7.66 -15.08
C ASP A 272 -14.90 -7.23 -16.55
N VAL A 273 -14.47 -8.14 -17.43
CA VAL A 273 -14.41 -7.96 -18.89
C VAL A 273 -15.29 -8.97 -19.64
N ILE A 274 -16.06 -9.78 -18.92
CA ILE A 274 -16.85 -10.90 -19.48
C ILE A 274 -18.30 -10.46 -19.78
N GLN A 275 -18.53 -9.16 -19.94
CA GLN A 275 -19.84 -8.60 -20.22
C GLN A 275 -20.06 -8.30 -21.69
#